data_AF-A0A2D7REI3-F1
#
_entry.id   AF-A0A2D7REI3-F1
#
_cell.length_a   1.000
_cell.length_b   1.000
_cell.length_c   1.000
_cell.angle_alpha   90.00
_cell.angle_beta   90.00
_cell.angle_gamma   90.00
#
_symmetry.space_group_name_H-M   'P 1'
#
loop_
_entity.id
_entity.type
_entity.pdbx_description
1 polymer ?
#
loop_
_entity_poly.entity_id
_entity_poly.type
_entity_poly.pdbx_seq_one_letter_code
_entity_poly.pdbx_strand_id
1 'polypeptide(L)'
;MAFKAGDLVQTKINLIGEVVSVLDNTLEVYFLVPDMKYKHKKIWIYKEEWDTIKKVDVVKHVIIKDKKLYPKYYKEMGFKAWDGKIFTRTDIDIEKDEDLKIFQFPTGCDTDDEEDDYEYDDWCVKDSEGFTFANPTNDFVKDTHKAVRDFNKWEPKNKSEKKVKTFVEKLELKFSTLDDDFQFETGSSLDYKKPPMVPRAAKRHKSFKNK
;
A
#
# COMPACT_ATOMS: atom_id res chain seq x y z
N MET A 1 18.82 -30.51 -1.41
CA MET A 1 17.75 -29.49 -1.28
C MET A 1 16.48 -30.09 -1.84
N ALA A 2 15.36 -29.95 -1.14
CA ALA A 2 14.06 -30.40 -1.64
C ALA A 2 13.41 -29.22 -2.36
N PHE A 3 13.22 -29.34 -3.68
CA PHE A 3 12.61 -28.31 -4.50
C PHE A 3 11.10 -28.55 -4.62
N LYS A 4 10.33 -27.47 -4.77
CA LYS A 4 8.91 -27.52 -5.07
C LYS A 4 8.57 -26.57 -6.21
N ALA A 5 7.53 -26.90 -6.98
CA ALA A 5 6.93 -25.96 -7.91
C ALA A 5 6.48 -24.68 -7.19
N GLY A 6 6.83 -23.53 -7.76
CA GLY A 6 6.63 -22.19 -7.21
C GLY A 6 7.79 -21.65 -6.37
N ASP A 7 8.85 -22.44 -6.13
CA ASP A 7 10.05 -21.93 -5.44
C ASP A 7 10.92 -21.08 -6.38
N LEU A 8 11.67 -20.14 -5.83
CA LEU A 8 12.66 -19.36 -6.59
C LEU A 8 14.05 -19.99 -6.48
N VAL A 9 14.77 -19.99 -7.59
CA VAL A 9 16.14 -20.52 -7.66
C VAL A 9 17.06 -19.52 -8.35
N GLN A 10 18.32 -19.50 -7.91
CA GLN A 10 19.41 -18.79 -8.56
C GLN A 10 20.45 -19.79 -9.03
N THR A 11 20.87 -19.67 -10.27
CA THR A 11 21.90 -20.52 -10.87
C THR A 11 23.31 -19.96 -10.65
N LYS A 12 24.33 -20.76 -10.95
CA LYS A 12 25.76 -20.34 -10.90
C LYS A 12 26.09 -19.12 -11.77
N ILE A 13 25.30 -18.89 -12.83
CA ILE A 13 25.44 -17.75 -13.74
C ILE A 13 24.54 -16.57 -13.34
N ASN A 14 24.05 -16.54 -12.09
CA ASN A 14 23.17 -15.50 -11.55
C ASN A 14 21.84 -15.33 -12.29
N LEU A 15 21.39 -16.32 -13.06
CA LEU A 15 20.01 -16.33 -13.55
C LEU A 15 19.07 -16.75 -12.44
N ILE A 16 17.99 -16.00 -12.29
CA ILE A 16 16.94 -16.21 -11.30
C ILE A 16 15.68 -16.64 -12.01
N GLY A 17 14.99 -17.63 -11.45
CA GLY A 17 13.75 -18.12 -12.03
C GLY A 17 12.87 -18.85 -11.04
N GLU A 18 11.64 -19.12 -11.48
CA GLU A 18 10.64 -19.85 -10.72
C GLU A 18 10.56 -21.30 -11.20
N VAL A 19 10.60 -22.23 -10.26
CA VAL A 19 10.51 -23.67 -10.53
C VAL A 19 9.09 -24.02 -10.94
N VAL A 20 8.94 -24.60 -12.13
CA VAL A 20 7.66 -25.09 -12.67
C VAL A 20 7.43 -26.53 -12.26
N SER A 21 8.45 -27.36 -12.43
CA SER A 21 8.39 -28.80 -12.21
C SER A 21 9.72 -29.32 -11.67
N VAL A 22 9.62 -30.39 -10.89
CA VAL A 22 10.75 -31.07 -10.26
C VAL A 22 10.81 -32.49 -10.80
N LEU A 23 11.84 -32.79 -11.59
CA LEU A 23 12.13 -34.13 -12.09
C LEU A 23 13.20 -34.78 -11.20
N ASP A 24 13.61 -36.01 -11.52
CA ASP A 24 14.54 -36.77 -10.69
C ASP A 24 15.86 -36.02 -10.44
N ASN A 25 16.52 -35.56 -11.51
CA ASN A 25 17.82 -34.87 -11.44
C ASN A 25 17.80 -33.44 -11.97
N THR A 26 16.69 -33.02 -12.57
CA THR A 26 16.54 -31.73 -13.23
C THR A 26 15.35 -30.94 -12.69
N LEU A 27 15.36 -29.65 -12.97
CA LEU A 27 14.28 -28.71 -12.66
C LEU A 27 13.90 -28.01 -13.96
N GLU A 28 12.60 -27.83 -14.17
CA GLU A 28 12.09 -26.94 -15.21
C GLU A 28 11.84 -25.57 -14.56
N VAL A 29 12.40 -24.52 -15.16
CA VAL A 29 12.44 -23.18 -14.55
C VAL A 29 12.11 -22.12 -15.59
N TYR A 30 11.19 -21.20 -15.23
CA TYR A 30 11.02 -19.96 -15.98
C TYR A 30 12.03 -18.93 -15.48
N PHE A 31 12.97 -18.56 -16.34
CA PHE A 31 13.97 -17.55 -16.00
C PHE A 31 13.46 -16.14 -16.23
N LEU A 32 13.83 -15.24 -15.33
CA LEU A 32 13.73 -13.81 -15.57
C LEU A 32 14.82 -13.41 -16.56
N VAL A 33 14.42 -12.74 -17.63
CA VAL A 33 15.30 -12.19 -18.65
C VAL A 33 14.98 -10.71 -18.85
N PRO A 34 15.98 -9.89 -19.23
CA PRO A 34 15.70 -8.50 -19.56
C PRO A 34 14.76 -8.43 -20.76
N ASP A 35 13.73 -7.60 -20.66
CA ASP A 35 12.86 -7.33 -21.79
C ASP A 35 13.64 -6.58 -22.86
N MET A 36 13.63 -7.13 -24.07
CA MET A 36 14.32 -6.57 -25.22
C MET A 36 13.50 -5.47 -25.91
N LYS A 37 12.20 -5.40 -25.66
CA LYS A 37 11.28 -4.41 -26.26
C LYS A 37 11.20 -3.13 -25.45
N TYR A 38 11.29 -3.21 -24.12
CA TYR A 38 11.16 -2.05 -23.25
C TYR A 38 12.50 -1.64 -22.61
N LYS A 39 12.81 -0.34 -22.75
CA LYS A 39 13.74 0.45 -21.93
C LYS A 39 15.04 -0.25 -21.54
N HIS A 40 15.95 -0.28 -22.51
CA HIS A 40 17.39 -0.55 -22.32
C HIS A 40 17.72 -1.75 -21.41
N LYS A 41 16.90 -2.82 -21.41
CA LYS A 41 17.12 -4.05 -20.63
C LYS A 41 17.07 -3.86 -19.10
N LYS A 42 16.38 -2.82 -18.62
CA LYS A 42 16.21 -2.53 -17.19
C LYS A 42 14.96 -3.16 -16.59
N ILE A 43 13.98 -3.47 -17.43
CA ILE A 43 12.78 -4.23 -17.06
C ILE A 43 13.06 -5.70 -17.32
N TRP A 44 12.62 -6.55 -16.41
CA TRP A 44 12.77 -7.99 -16.47
C TRP A 44 11.41 -8.65 -16.52
N ILE A 45 11.30 -9.69 -17.34
CA ILE A 45 10.09 -10.49 -17.54
C ILE A 45 10.46 -11.96 -17.54
N TYR A 46 9.48 -12.83 -17.33
CA TYR A 46 9.69 -14.25 -17.56
C TYR A 46 9.92 -14.54 -19.05
N LYS A 47 10.88 -15.41 -19.32
CA LYS A 47 11.05 -16.03 -20.64
C LYS A 47 9.76 -16.78 -21.01
N GLU A 48 9.37 -16.72 -22.28
CA GLU A 48 8.13 -17.36 -22.77
C GLU A 48 8.14 -18.88 -22.60
N GLU A 49 9.34 -19.48 -22.68
CA GLU A 49 9.55 -20.91 -22.51
C GLU A 49 10.40 -21.20 -21.27
N TRP A 50 10.12 -22.32 -20.61
CA TRP A 50 10.93 -22.81 -19.52
C TRP A 50 12.21 -23.47 -20.05
N ASP A 51 13.26 -23.43 -19.23
CA ASP A 51 14.49 -24.15 -19.49
C ASP A 51 14.67 -25.27 -18.46
N THR A 52 15.37 -26.33 -18.84
CA THR A 52 15.72 -27.43 -17.94
C THR A 52 17.14 -27.24 -17.40
N ILE A 53 17.27 -27.17 -16.07
CA ILE A 53 18.56 -27.10 -15.39
C ILE A 53 18.80 -28.33 -14.50
N LYS A 54 20.06 -28.63 -14.20
CA LYS A 54 20.39 -29.67 -13.22
C LYS A 54 20.28 -29.09 -11.80
N LYS A 55 19.83 -29.91 -10.85
CA LYS A 55 19.73 -29.52 -9.43
C LYS A 55 21.07 -29.03 -8.85
N VAL A 56 22.19 -29.53 -9.39
CA VAL A 56 23.56 -29.15 -8.97
C VAL A 56 24.01 -27.76 -9.43
N ASP A 57 23.25 -27.12 -10.32
CA ASP A 57 23.55 -25.80 -10.84
C ASP A 57 22.83 -24.68 -10.08
N VAL A 58 21.95 -25.05 -9.13
CA VAL A 58 21.29 -24.13 -8.21
C VAL A 58 22.25 -23.77 -7.06
N VAL A 59 22.51 -22.49 -6.91
CA VAL A 59 23.36 -21.91 -5.84
C VAL A 59 22.52 -21.37 -4.69
N LYS A 60 21.37 -20.75 -5.00
CA LYS A 60 20.43 -20.23 -4.01
C LYS A 60 19.04 -20.78 -4.28
N HIS A 61 18.33 -21.14 -3.22
CA HIS A 61 16.96 -21.64 -3.27
C HIS A 61 16.13 -20.94 -2.19
N VAL A 62 15.03 -20.32 -2.60
CA VAL A 62 14.10 -19.60 -1.74
C VAL A 62 12.74 -20.30 -1.83
N ILE A 63 12.26 -20.80 -0.69
CA ILE A 63 11.00 -21.53 -0.59
C ILE A 63 9.86 -20.54 -0.37
N ILE A 64 8.90 -20.51 -1.28
CA ILE A 64 7.72 -19.65 -1.15
C ILE A 64 6.66 -20.35 -0.30
N LYS A 65 6.47 -19.86 0.93
CA LYS A 65 5.48 -20.41 1.88
C LYS A 65 4.12 -19.75 1.76
N ASP A 66 4.11 -18.43 1.59
CA ASP A 66 2.89 -17.64 1.41
C ASP A 66 2.99 -16.78 0.15
N LYS A 67 2.02 -16.95 -0.75
CA LYS A 67 1.93 -16.16 -1.98
C LYS A 67 1.71 -14.66 -1.67
N LYS A 68 1.15 -14.31 -0.52
CA LYS A 68 1.00 -12.89 -0.15
C LYS A 68 2.35 -12.19 0.06
N LEU A 69 3.41 -12.95 0.33
CA LEU A 69 4.76 -12.45 0.55
C LEU A 69 5.66 -12.62 -0.68
N TYR A 70 5.09 -12.85 -1.87
CA TYR A 70 5.86 -12.94 -3.14
C TYR A 70 6.86 -11.78 -3.31
N PRO A 71 6.48 -10.50 -3.13
CA PRO A 71 7.42 -9.37 -3.28
C PRO A 71 8.66 -9.50 -2.40
N LYS A 72 8.49 -9.96 -1.16
CA LYS A 72 9.59 -10.15 -0.21
C LYS A 72 10.60 -11.21 -0.67
N TYR A 73 10.11 -12.32 -1.22
CA TYR A 73 10.99 -13.38 -1.72
C TYR A 73 11.78 -12.95 -2.96
N TYR A 74 11.18 -12.14 -3.85
CA TYR A 74 11.92 -11.54 -4.97
C TYR A 74 12.94 -10.49 -4.49
N LYS A 75 12.61 -9.67 -3.48
CA LYS A 75 13.54 -8.69 -2.88
C LYS A 75 14.80 -9.39 -2.35
N GLU A 76 14.65 -10.57 -1.73
CA GLU A 76 15.78 -11.42 -1.29
C GLU A 76 16.66 -11.92 -2.44
N MET A 77 16.10 -12.03 -3.65
CA MET A 77 16.80 -12.42 -4.87
C MET A 77 17.33 -11.20 -5.66
N GLY A 78 17.16 -9.98 -5.14
CA GLY A 78 17.63 -8.75 -5.79
C GLY A 78 16.66 -8.19 -6.84
N PHE A 79 15.38 -8.57 -6.80
CA PHE A 79 14.34 -8.08 -7.70
C PHE A 79 13.17 -7.47 -6.94
N LYS A 80 12.64 -6.35 -7.43
CA LYS A 80 11.35 -5.79 -7.06
C LYS A 80 10.30 -6.30 -8.04
N ALA A 81 9.25 -6.95 -7.54
CA ALA A 81 8.16 -7.49 -8.34
C ALA A 81 6.97 -6.51 -8.35
N TRP A 82 6.47 -6.15 -9.54
CA TRP A 82 5.43 -5.13 -9.69
C TRP A 82 4.03 -5.68 -9.89
N ASP A 83 3.86 -6.72 -10.69
CA ASP A 83 2.55 -7.33 -10.96
C ASP A 83 2.65 -8.85 -11.17
N GLY A 84 3.80 -9.42 -10.76
CA GLY A 84 4.16 -10.81 -11.01
C GLY A 84 4.57 -11.11 -12.45
N LYS A 85 4.56 -10.12 -13.36
CA LYS A 85 5.04 -10.25 -14.74
C LYS A 85 6.23 -9.35 -15.02
N ILE A 86 6.21 -8.15 -14.42
CA ILE A 86 7.20 -7.11 -14.56
C ILE A 86 8.05 -7.07 -13.28
N PHE A 87 9.36 -7.06 -13.48
CA PHE A 87 10.35 -7.03 -12.42
C PHE A 87 11.41 -5.96 -12.72
N THR A 88 11.97 -5.36 -11.69
CA THR A 88 13.15 -4.48 -11.79
C THR A 88 14.20 -4.94 -10.79
N ARG A 89 15.47 -4.63 -11.02
CA ARG A 89 16.49 -4.95 -10.02
C ARG A 89 16.44 -3.97 -8.85
N THR A 90 16.75 -4.44 -7.64
CA THR A 90 16.73 -3.61 -6.42
C THR A 90 17.89 -2.63 -6.32
N ASP A 91 18.96 -2.79 -7.09
CA ASP A 91 20.10 -1.88 -7.13
C ASP A 91 19.90 -0.68 -8.06
N ILE A 92 18.76 -0.60 -8.75
CA ILE A 92 18.43 0.52 -9.62
C ILE A 92 17.51 1.48 -8.88
N ASP A 93 17.94 2.74 -8.80
CA ASP A 93 17.12 3.85 -8.30
C ASP A 93 16.19 4.35 -9.42
N ILE A 94 14.92 3.98 -9.33
CA ILE A 94 13.88 4.32 -10.32
C ILE A 94 13.66 5.83 -10.39
N GLU A 95 13.82 6.54 -9.27
CA GLU A 95 13.63 8.00 -9.17
C GLU A 95 14.83 8.79 -9.68
N LYS A 96 15.93 8.13 -10.01
CA LYS A 96 17.07 8.77 -10.71
C LYS A 96 17.18 8.33 -12.16
N ASP A 97 16.59 7.19 -12.51
CA ASP A 97 16.67 6.63 -13.85
C ASP A 97 15.63 7.26 -14.79
N GLU A 98 16.08 8.09 -15.73
CA GLU A 98 15.21 8.77 -16.70
C GLU A 98 14.37 7.80 -17.54
N ASP A 99 14.90 6.61 -17.86
CA ASP A 99 14.13 5.61 -18.58
C ASP A 99 13.00 5.09 -17.70
N LEU A 100 13.29 4.64 -16.49
CA LEU A 100 12.28 4.03 -15.62
C LEU A 100 11.24 5.03 -15.12
N LYS A 101 11.59 6.30 -14.92
CA LYS A 101 10.64 7.37 -14.58
C LYS A 101 9.46 7.49 -15.53
N ILE A 102 9.73 7.32 -16.83
CA ILE A 102 8.70 7.46 -17.86
C ILE A 102 7.84 6.18 -17.95
N PHE A 103 8.22 5.09 -17.26
CA PHE A 103 7.53 3.81 -17.37
C PHE A 103 6.36 3.81 -16.39
N GLN A 104 5.16 3.53 -16.90
CA GLN A 104 3.99 3.40 -16.04
C GLN A 104 4.02 2.02 -15.40
N PHE A 105 4.61 1.94 -14.21
CA PHE A 105 4.55 0.73 -13.40
C PHE A 105 3.10 0.48 -12.94
N PRO A 106 2.66 -0.78 -12.89
CA PRO A 106 1.39 -1.14 -12.27
C PRO A 106 1.31 -0.62 -10.83
N THR A 107 0.29 0.17 -10.52
CA THR A 107 0.05 0.71 -9.18
C THR A 107 -0.62 -0.33 -8.27
N GLY A 108 -0.17 -0.44 -7.02
CA GLY A 108 -0.84 -1.22 -5.97
C GLY A 108 -0.14 -2.52 -5.53
N CYS A 109 1.13 -2.69 -5.87
CA CYS A 109 1.89 -3.89 -5.51
C CYS A 109 3.11 -3.62 -4.60
N ASP A 110 3.33 -2.37 -4.19
CA ASP A 110 4.18 -2.07 -3.05
C ASP A 110 3.45 -2.46 -1.78
N THR A 111 3.80 -3.64 -1.27
CA THR A 111 3.68 -3.98 0.15
C THR A 111 5.01 -3.66 0.82
N ASP A 112 5.60 -2.49 0.54
CA ASP A 112 6.56 -1.95 1.50
C ASP A 112 5.72 -1.64 2.76
N ASP A 113 5.75 -2.61 3.68
CA ASP A 113 5.49 -2.45 5.11
C ASP A 113 6.69 -1.76 5.79
N GLU A 114 7.65 -1.24 5.00
CA GLU A 114 8.43 -0.10 5.45
C GLU A 114 7.41 1.04 5.51
N GLU A 115 7.16 1.54 6.72
CA GLU A 115 6.58 2.87 6.90
C GLU A 115 7.38 3.78 5.99
N ASP A 116 6.87 4.01 4.77
CA ASP A 116 7.32 5.13 3.99
C ASP A 116 6.91 6.34 4.84
N ASP A 117 7.80 6.73 5.73
CA ASP A 117 8.05 8.11 6.09
C ASP A 117 8.42 8.80 4.77
N TYR A 118 7.45 8.92 3.86
CA TYR A 118 7.41 10.01 2.92
C TYR A 118 7.33 11.24 3.81
N GLU A 119 8.50 11.74 4.18
CA GLU A 119 8.69 13.14 4.49
C GLU A 119 8.19 13.84 3.22
N TYR A 120 6.95 14.34 3.30
CA TYR A 120 6.33 15.08 2.20
C TYR A 120 7.18 16.33 1.99
N ASP A 121 8.24 16.21 1.21
CA ASP A 121 9.15 17.30 0.87
C ASP A 121 8.33 18.37 0.13
N ASP A 122 8.05 19.44 0.88
CA ASP A 122 7.61 20.77 0.43
C ASP A 122 6.30 20.91 -0.39
N TRP A 123 5.59 19.83 -0.75
CA TRP A 123 4.32 19.95 -1.48
C TRP A 123 3.08 20.00 -0.58
N CYS A 124 3.11 19.27 0.53
CA CYS A 124 2.03 19.24 1.52
C CYS A 124 2.44 20.09 2.73
N VAL A 125 2.12 21.38 2.71
CA VAL A 125 2.20 22.20 3.92
C VAL A 125 1.21 21.62 4.92
N LYS A 126 1.70 21.18 6.10
CA LYS A 126 0.81 20.79 7.21
C LYS A 126 -0.09 21.98 7.51
N ASP A 127 -1.38 21.84 7.26
CA ASP A 127 -2.35 22.88 7.59
C ASP A 127 -2.22 23.22 9.07
N SER A 128 -2.07 24.50 9.37
CA SER A 128 -1.98 25.01 10.75
C SER A 128 -3.35 25.08 11.44
N GLU A 129 -4.39 24.55 10.82
CA GLU A 129 -5.76 24.55 11.33
C GLU A 129 -6.25 23.11 11.47
N GLY A 130 -6.71 22.78 12.68
CA GLY A 130 -7.36 21.50 12.95
C GLY A 130 -8.67 21.43 12.17
N PHE A 131 -9.19 20.21 11.99
CA PHE A 131 -10.43 20.06 11.26
C PHE A 131 -11.56 20.88 11.91
N THR A 132 -12.52 21.31 11.09
CA THR A 132 -13.77 21.93 11.57
C THR A 132 -14.95 21.35 10.81
N PHE A 133 -16.11 21.26 11.48
CA PHE A 133 -17.31 20.81 10.81
C PHE A 133 -17.78 21.84 9.79
N ALA A 134 -18.06 21.37 8.58
CA ALA A 134 -18.79 22.16 7.59
C ALA A 134 -20.14 22.62 8.16
N ASN A 135 -20.53 23.85 7.82
CA ASN A 135 -21.79 24.41 8.28
C ASN A 135 -22.98 23.67 7.61
N PRO A 136 -23.90 23.05 8.38
CA PRO A 136 -25.03 22.29 7.84
C PRO A 136 -26.15 23.20 7.33
N THR A 137 -25.81 24.23 6.57
CA THR A 137 -26.77 25.07 5.83
C THR A 137 -27.14 24.42 4.49
N ASN A 138 -26.15 23.84 3.81
CA ASN A 138 -26.32 23.10 2.57
C ASN A 138 -26.88 21.69 2.84
N ASP A 139 -27.81 21.24 1.99
CA ASP A 139 -28.42 19.91 2.08
C ASP A 139 -27.40 18.79 1.90
N PHE A 140 -26.36 18.99 1.07
CA PHE A 140 -25.26 18.02 0.97
C PHE A 140 -24.55 17.79 2.31
N VAL A 141 -24.29 18.86 3.07
CA VAL A 141 -23.63 18.78 4.38
C VAL A 141 -24.55 18.09 5.39
N LYS A 142 -25.84 18.41 5.39
CA LYS A 142 -26.83 17.76 6.26
C LYS A 142 -26.97 16.27 5.95
N ASP A 143 -27.04 15.90 4.68
CA ASP A 143 -27.16 14.50 4.25
C ASP A 143 -25.91 13.71 4.64
N THR A 144 -24.74 14.30 4.47
CA THR A 144 -23.46 13.70 4.90
C THR A 144 -23.40 13.52 6.42
N HIS A 145 -23.76 14.55 7.19
CA HIS A 145 -23.80 14.47 8.66
C HIS A 145 -24.83 13.44 9.15
N LYS A 146 -25.97 13.32 8.46
CA LYS A 146 -26.98 12.31 8.75
C LYS A 146 -26.45 10.91 8.43
N ALA A 147 -25.80 10.71 7.28
CA ALA A 147 -25.22 9.44 6.88
C ALA A 147 -24.18 8.94 7.90
N VAL A 148 -23.30 9.81 8.40
CA VAL A 148 -22.35 9.47 9.48
C VAL A 148 -23.07 8.99 10.73
N ARG A 149 -24.12 9.72 11.16
CA ARG A 149 -24.91 9.34 12.33
C ARG A 149 -25.65 8.01 12.14
N ASP A 150 -26.18 7.78 10.95
CA ASP A 150 -26.89 6.55 10.61
C ASP A 150 -25.92 5.36 10.51
N PHE A 151 -24.73 5.57 9.96
CA PHE A 151 -23.64 4.58 9.94
C PHE A 151 -23.24 4.17 11.36
N ASN A 152 -23.11 5.13 12.28
CA ASN A 152 -22.76 4.85 13.68
C ASN A 152 -23.83 4.04 14.41
N LYS A 153 -25.10 4.16 14.01
CA LYS A 153 -26.22 3.36 14.54
C LYS A 153 -26.42 2.04 13.81
N TRP A 154 -25.88 1.89 12.61
CA TRP A 154 -26.11 0.72 11.78
C TRP A 154 -25.43 -0.51 12.37
N GLU A 155 -26.19 -1.56 12.65
CA GLU A 155 -25.65 -2.84 13.11
C GLU A 155 -25.46 -3.80 11.92
N PRO A 156 -24.22 -4.27 11.66
CA PRO A 156 -23.93 -5.16 10.54
C PRO A 156 -24.54 -6.54 10.79
N LYS A 157 -25.24 -7.09 9.80
CA LYS A 157 -25.93 -8.38 9.90
C LYS A 157 -25.06 -9.55 9.43
N ASN A 158 -24.17 -9.28 8.47
CA ASN A 158 -23.34 -10.30 7.82
C ASN A 158 -21.84 -10.14 8.12
N LYS A 159 -21.06 -11.22 7.95
CA LYS A 159 -19.59 -11.18 8.13
C LYS A 159 -18.90 -10.16 7.20
N SER A 160 -19.41 -9.98 5.98
CA SER A 160 -18.88 -8.99 5.03
C SER A 160 -19.12 -7.56 5.53
N GLU A 161 -20.36 -7.25 5.92
CA GLU A 161 -20.75 -5.96 6.50
C GLU A 161 -19.95 -5.63 7.76
N LYS A 162 -19.71 -6.63 8.62
CA LYS A 162 -18.88 -6.46 9.82
C LYS A 162 -17.44 -6.07 9.48
N LYS A 163 -16.85 -6.66 8.43
CA LYS A 163 -15.50 -6.29 7.98
C LYS A 163 -15.46 -4.85 7.50
N VAL A 164 -16.45 -4.41 6.71
CA VAL A 164 -16.54 -3.02 6.22
C VAL A 164 -16.69 -2.05 7.40
N LYS A 165 -17.59 -2.35 8.34
CA LYS A 165 -17.80 -1.50 9.52
C LYS A 165 -16.51 -1.36 10.34
N THR A 166 -15.85 -2.47 10.65
CA THR A 166 -14.59 -2.47 11.40
C THR A 166 -13.45 -1.76 10.66
N PHE A 167 -13.40 -1.86 9.32
CA PHE A 167 -12.40 -1.13 8.53
C PHE A 167 -12.60 0.39 8.64
N VAL A 168 -13.83 0.86 8.46
CA VAL A 168 -14.16 2.30 8.56
C VAL A 168 -13.94 2.81 9.99
N GLU A 169 -14.37 2.07 11.02
CA GLU A 169 -14.15 2.44 12.44
C GLU A 169 -12.66 2.54 12.80
N LYS A 170 -11.80 1.68 12.23
CA LYS A 170 -10.35 1.75 12.43
C LYS A 170 -9.73 2.99 11.78
N LEU A 171 -10.20 3.35 10.58
CA LEU A 171 -9.76 4.57 9.92
C LEU A 171 -10.21 5.80 10.71
N GLU A 172 -11.47 5.85 11.13
CA GLU A 172 -12.00 6.93 11.96
C GLU A 172 -11.17 7.11 13.22
N LEU A 173 -10.89 6.02 13.96
CA LEU A 173 -10.09 6.08 15.18
C LEU A 173 -8.68 6.62 14.93
N LYS A 174 -8.03 6.19 13.85
CA LYS A 174 -6.67 6.65 13.51
C LYS A 174 -6.65 8.16 13.27
N PHE A 175 -7.57 8.67 12.44
CA PHE A 175 -7.59 10.08 12.08
C PHE A 175 -8.17 10.98 13.17
N SER A 176 -9.15 10.51 13.94
CA SER A 176 -9.69 11.28 15.07
C SER A 176 -8.65 11.46 16.17
N THR A 177 -7.81 10.45 16.42
CA THR A 177 -6.74 10.56 17.42
C THR A 177 -5.68 11.57 16.99
N LEU A 178 -5.30 11.56 15.71
CA LEU A 178 -4.33 12.51 15.17
C LEU A 178 -4.83 13.97 15.24
N ASP A 179 -6.11 14.21 14.97
CA ASP A 179 -6.68 15.55 15.12
C ASP A 179 -6.97 15.90 16.59
N ASP A 180 -7.36 14.95 17.44
CA ASP A 180 -7.60 15.22 18.87
C ASP A 180 -6.34 15.76 19.56
N ASP A 181 -5.15 15.24 19.22
CA ASP A 181 -3.88 15.76 19.72
C ASP A 181 -3.68 17.23 19.29
N PHE A 182 -4.01 17.56 18.04
CA PHE A 182 -3.97 18.93 17.52
C PHE A 182 -5.01 19.84 18.22
N GLN A 183 -6.25 19.39 18.35
CA GLN A 183 -7.34 20.15 18.95
C GLN A 183 -7.10 20.38 20.45
N PHE A 184 -6.45 19.44 21.13
CA PHE A 184 -6.03 19.57 22.52
C PHE A 184 -5.04 20.74 22.70
N GLU A 185 -4.07 20.87 21.80
CA GLU A 185 -3.12 22.00 21.80
C GLU A 185 -3.83 23.35 21.60
N THR A 186 -4.90 23.39 20.80
CA THR A 186 -5.69 24.61 20.55
C THR A 186 -6.85 24.83 21.54
N GLY A 187 -7.06 23.91 22.50
CA GLY A 187 -8.13 23.98 23.50
C GLY A 187 -9.54 23.76 22.93
N SER A 188 -9.65 23.09 21.79
CA SER A 188 -10.90 22.70 21.13
C SER A 188 -11.08 21.18 21.14
N SER A 189 -12.27 20.71 20.76
CA SER A 189 -12.53 19.29 20.54
C SER A 189 -13.68 19.09 19.56
N LEU A 190 -13.64 18.00 18.81
CA LEU A 190 -14.67 17.65 17.83
C LEU A 190 -15.24 16.26 18.11
N ASP A 191 -16.57 16.15 18.10
CA ASP A 191 -17.27 14.86 18.15
C ASP A 191 -17.53 14.36 16.72
N TYR A 192 -16.56 13.63 16.17
CA TYR A 192 -16.64 13.01 14.84
C TYR A 192 -17.81 12.04 14.68
N LYS A 193 -18.29 11.45 15.78
CA LYS A 193 -19.38 10.46 15.76
C LYS A 193 -20.75 11.09 15.66
N LYS A 194 -20.88 12.36 16.04
CA LYS A 194 -22.14 13.10 16.04
C LYS A 194 -21.96 14.50 15.43
N PRO A 195 -21.67 14.60 14.12
CA PRO A 195 -21.52 15.88 13.45
C PRO A 195 -22.81 16.73 13.56
N PRO A 196 -22.73 18.06 13.61
CA PRO A 196 -23.86 18.94 13.90
C PRO A 196 -24.87 19.01 12.75
N MET A 197 -26.17 18.86 13.02
CA MET A 197 -27.23 18.97 11.99
C MET A 197 -27.77 20.38 11.81
N VAL A 198 -27.41 21.28 12.73
CA VAL A 198 -27.78 22.70 12.69
C VAL A 198 -26.52 23.55 12.83
N PRO A 199 -26.48 24.75 12.24
CA PRO A 199 -25.35 25.66 12.38
C PRO A 199 -25.01 25.85 13.86
N ARG A 200 -23.73 25.70 14.24
CA ARG A 200 -23.30 26.02 15.61
C ARG A 200 -23.60 27.51 15.83
N ALA A 201 -24.37 27.82 16.87
CA ALA A 201 -24.59 29.21 17.26
C ALA A 201 -23.21 29.83 17.55
N ALA A 202 -22.83 30.88 16.80
CA ALA A 202 -21.62 31.62 17.09
C ALA A 202 -21.72 32.08 18.55
N LYS A 203 -20.78 31.66 19.40
CA LYS A 203 -20.67 32.18 20.77
C LYS A 203 -20.49 33.69 20.64
N ARG A 204 -21.58 34.46 20.78
CA ARG A 204 -21.49 35.91 21.00
C ARG A 204 -20.74 36.08 22.31
N HIS A 205 -19.46 36.43 22.23
CA HIS A 205 -18.74 36.99 23.37
C HIS A 205 -19.56 38.18 23.87
N LYS A 206 -20.34 37.99 24.94
CA LYS A 206 -20.86 39.13 25.70
C LYS A 206 -19.63 39.75 26.34
N SER A 207 -19.11 40.82 25.75
CA SER A 207 -18.14 41.65 26.45
C SER A 207 -18.80 42.10 27.75
N PHE A 208 -18.30 41.62 28.88
CA PHE A 208 -18.62 42.22 30.16
C PHE A 208 -18.09 43.65 30.09
N LYS A 209 -18.98 44.61 29.85
CA LYS A 209 -18.70 46.01 30.16
C LYS A 209 -18.71 46.11 31.68
N ASN A 210 -17.53 46.08 32.28
CA ASN A 210 -17.36 46.52 33.66
C ASN A 210 -17.78 48.00 33.72
N LYS A 211 -18.75 48.29 34.59
CA LYS A 211 -19.01 49.63 35.12
C LYS A 211 -18.29 49.75 36.44
#